data_AF-A0A0W0TPI4-F1
#
_entry.id   AF-A0A0W0TPI4-F1
#
_cell.length_a   1.000
_cell.length_b   1.000
_cell.length_c   1.000
_cell.angle_alpha   90.00
_cell.angle_beta   90.00
_cell.angle_gamma   90.00
#
_symmetry.space_group_name_H-M   'P 1'
#
loop_
_entity.id
_entity.type
_entity.pdbx_description
1 polymer ?
#
loop_
_entity_poly.entity_id
_entity_poly.type
_entity_poly.pdbx_seq_one_letter_code
_entity_poly.pdbx_strand_id
1 'polypeptide(L)'
;MRQPLILLHEESLRMTHPVFQAAPAGTSAVYIWDDEYARRTAYSFKRFVFNYETLCHLNVDILHGDTLKILQDINPSIVYIPGTNNPLLIEVIDSIKAFYTVELVEDEPFVKLNKTMDYRRFFQYWNHAKKTAFLYNGGLDD
;
A
#
# COMPACT_ATOMS: atom_id res chain seq x y z
N MET A 1 -21.51 16.09 1.27
CA MET A 1 -20.40 15.89 2.25
C MET A 1 -19.26 15.22 1.52
N ARG A 2 -18.00 15.52 1.86
CA ARG A 2 -16.83 14.84 1.30
C ARG A 2 -16.79 13.39 1.80
N GLN A 3 -16.53 12.45 0.90
CA GLN A 3 -16.49 11.02 1.21
C GLN A 3 -15.04 10.56 1.47
N PRO A 4 -14.82 9.53 2.30
CA PRO A 4 -13.51 8.89 2.40
C PRO A 4 -13.14 8.23 1.07
N LEU A 5 -11.85 7.97 0.87
CA LEU A 5 -11.32 7.31 -0.33
C LEU A 5 -10.22 6.33 0.06
N ILE A 6 -10.19 5.15 -0.56
CA ILE A 6 -9.04 4.25 -0.51
C ILE A 6 -8.21 4.50 -1.78
N LEU A 7 -6.92 4.81 -1.62
CA LEU A 7 -5.98 4.91 -2.72
C LEU A 7 -5.01 3.73 -2.66
N LEU A 8 -5.16 2.79 -3.58
CA LEU A 8 -4.24 1.66 -3.72
C LEU A 8 -2.99 2.05 -4.52
N HIS A 9 -1.92 1.30 -4.31
CA HIS A 9 -0.70 1.33 -5.11
C HIS A 9 -0.27 -0.09 -5.49
N GLU A 10 0.80 -0.24 -6.27
CA GLU A 10 1.12 -1.51 -6.94
C GLU A 10 1.57 -2.65 -6.01
N GLU A 11 1.91 -2.34 -4.76
CA GLU A 11 2.33 -3.35 -3.77
C GLU A 11 1.14 -3.91 -2.97
N SER A 12 -0.06 -3.35 -3.18
CA SER A 12 -1.29 -3.66 -2.43
C SER A 12 -2.47 -4.05 -3.33
N LEU A 13 -2.19 -4.63 -4.50
CA LEU A 13 -3.17 -5.06 -5.51
C LEU A 13 -3.97 -6.32 -5.11
N ARG A 14 -4.71 -6.27 -4.00
CA ARG A 14 -5.60 -7.34 -3.54
C ARG A 14 -6.73 -6.80 -2.66
N MET A 15 -7.92 -7.37 -2.80
CA MET A 15 -9.10 -6.98 -1.98
C MET A 15 -9.00 -7.43 -0.51
N THR A 16 -8.05 -8.28 -0.16
CA THR A 16 -7.83 -8.78 1.21
C THR A 16 -6.90 -7.90 2.04
N HIS A 17 -6.39 -6.80 1.49
CA HIS A 17 -5.52 -5.90 2.22
C HIS A 17 -6.27 -5.23 3.40
N PRO A 18 -5.66 -5.08 4.61
CA PRO A 18 -6.33 -4.51 5.78
C PRO A 18 -6.93 -3.11 5.59
N VAL A 19 -6.45 -2.35 4.61
CA VAL A 19 -6.98 -1.01 4.26
C VAL A 19 -8.49 -1.01 4.01
N PHE A 20 -9.04 -2.10 3.44
CA PHE A 20 -10.47 -2.23 3.15
C PHE A 20 -11.32 -2.44 4.42
N GLN A 21 -10.70 -2.86 5.52
CA GLN A 21 -11.36 -3.00 6.83
C GLN A 21 -11.20 -1.74 7.68
N ALA A 22 -10.07 -1.03 7.55
CA ALA A 22 -9.82 0.22 8.26
C ALA A 22 -10.71 1.37 7.73
N ALA A 23 -10.95 1.42 6.42
CA ALA A 23 -11.85 2.40 5.83
C ALA A 23 -13.34 2.10 6.16
N PRO A 24 -14.21 3.11 6.27
CA PRO A 24 -15.64 2.91 6.45
C PRO A 24 -16.25 1.99 5.37
N ALA A 25 -17.24 1.20 5.74
CA ALA A 25 -17.91 0.29 4.81
C ALA A 25 -18.48 1.04 3.60
N GLY A 26 -18.22 0.53 2.40
CA GLY A 26 -18.66 1.14 1.14
C GLY A 26 -17.78 2.28 0.63
N THR A 27 -16.62 2.53 1.26
CA THR A 27 -15.62 3.48 0.75
C THR A 27 -15.14 3.04 -0.64
N SER A 28 -15.19 3.95 -1.61
CA SER A 28 -14.66 3.70 -2.95
C SER A 28 -13.13 3.54 -2.92
N ALA A 29 -12.62 2.62 -3.75
CA ALA A 29 -11.20 2.43 -3.95
C ALA A 29 -10.78 2.86 -5.36
N VAL A 30 -9.69 3.60 -5.45
CA VAL A 30 -9.08 4.03 -6.71
C VAL A 30 -7.64 3.53 -6.80
N TYR A 31 -7.19 3.31 -8.03
CA TYR A 31 -5.78 3.22 -8.38
C TYR A 31 -5.48 4.27 -9.44
N ILE A 32 -4.43 5.07 -9.22
CA ILE A 32 -4.06 6.15 -10.14
C ILE A 32 -2.78 5.76 -10.89
N TRP A 33 -2.87 5.67 -12.21
CA TRP A 33 -1.72 5.62 -13.09
C TRP A 33 -1.12 7.01 -13.27
N ASP A 34 -0.11 7.31 -12.45
CA ASP A 34 0.64 8.55 -12.52
C ASP A 34 1.86 8.39 -13.44
N ASP A 35 1.93 9.20 -14.51
CA ASP A 35 2.97 9.10 -15.53
C ASP A 35 4.36 9.43 -14.97
N GLU A 36 4.47 10.36 -14.03
CA GLU A 36 5.76 10.72 -13.43
C GLU A 36 6.23 9.61 -12.50
N TYR A 37 5.32 9.04 -11.71
CA TYR A 37 5.62 7.84 -10.92
C TYR A 37 6.05 6.65 -11.81
N ALA A 38 5.29 6.37 -12.86
CA ALA A 38 5.58 5.30 -13.83
C ALA A 38 6.96 5.49 -14.49
N ARG A 39 7.32 6.73 -14.83
CA ARG A 39 8.64 7.07 -15.38
C ARG A 39 9.76 6.85 -14.37
N ARG A 40 9.55 7.23 -13.10
CA ARG A 40 10.56 7.10 -12.03
C ARG A 40 10.81 5.66 -11.59
N THR A 41 9.79 4.81 -11.60
CA THR A 41 9.93 3.39 -11.23
C THR A 41 10.70 2.56 -12.25
N ALA A 42 10.85 3.06 -13.49
CA ALA A 42 11.53 2.36 -14.60
C ALA A 42 11.01 0.93 -14.83
N TYR A 43 9.72 0.69 -14.57
CA TYR A 43 9.12 -0.61 -14.77
C TYR A 43 9.12 -1.04 -16.24
N SER A 44 9.35 -2.33 -16.46
CA SER A 44 9.21 -2.91 -17.81
C SER A 44 7.74 -2.92 -18.23
N PHE A 45 7.49 -2.91 -19.55
CA PHE A 45 6.14 -3.08 -20.11
C PHE A 45 5.41 -4.31 -19.56
N LYS A 46 6.13 -5.43 -19.36
CA LYS A 46 5.56 -6.65 -18.76
C LYS A 46 4.98 -6.42 -17.37
N ARG A 47 5.63 -5.58 -16.55
CA ARG A 47 5.15 -5.26 -15.20
C ARG A 47 3.92 -4.35 -15.25
N PHE A 48 3.86 -3.40 -16.19
CA PHE A 48 2.65 -2.60 -16.41
C PHE A 48 1.46 -3.46 -16.82
N VAL A 49 1.64 -4.37 -17.78
CA VAL A 49 0.58 -5.31 -18.21
C VAL A 49 0.11 -6.16 -17.04
N PHE A 50 1.02 -6.75 -16.26
CA PHE A 50 0.67 -7.55 -15.08
C PHE A 50 -0.15 -6.76 -14.05
N ASN A 51 0.28 -5.53 -13.72
CA ASN A 51 -0.44 -4.67 -12.79
C ASN A 51 -1.83 -4.31 -13.31
N TYR A 52 -1.95 -3.97 -14.60
CA TYR A 52 -3.23 -3.63 -15.22
C TYR A 52 -4.19 -4.83 -15.23
N GLU A 53 -3.73 -6.01 -15.66
CA GLU A 53 -4.52 -7.23 -15.63
C GLU A 53 -4.98 -7.56 -14.21
N THR A 54 -4.12 -7.39 -13.21
CA THR A 54 -4.49 -7.57 -11.80
C THR A 54 -5.59 -6.59 -11.40
N LEU A 55 -5.43 -5.30 -11.71
CA LEU A 55 -6.42 -4.26 -11.40
C LEU A 55 -7.79 -4.54 -12.05
N CYS A 56 -7.82 -5.06 -13.28
CA CYS A 56 -9.08 -5.41 -13.96
C CYS A 56 -9.89 -6.49 -13.24
N HIS A 57 -9.27 -7.27 -12.34
CA HIS A 57 -9.96 -8.26 -11.51
C HIS A 57 -10.35 -7.72 -10.12
N LEU A 58 -9.96 -6.49 -9.78
CA LEU A 58 -10.27 -5.84 -8.51
C LEU A 58 -11.46 -4.89 -8.67
N ASN A 59 -12.26 -4.73 -7.62
CA ASN A 59 -13.35 -3.75 -7.60
C ASN A 59 -12.80 -2.36 -7.24
N VAL A 60 -12.04 -1.78 -8.15
CA VAL A 60 -11.36 -0.49 -7.99
C VAL A 60 -11.49 0.35 -9.25
N ASP A 61 -11.64 1.65 -9.10
CA ASP A 61 -11.66 2.58 -10.22
C ASP A 61 -10.22 2.87 -10.67
N ILE A 62 -9.93 2.62 -11.94
CA ILE A 62 -8.60 2.84 -12.52
C ILE A 62 -8.62 4.22 -13.19
N LEU A 63 -7.85 5.15 -12.64
CA LEU A 63 -7.71 6.52 -13.13
C LEU A 63 -6.31 6.71 -13.73
N HIS A 64 -6.16 7.70 -14.60
CA HIS A 64 -4.88 8.06 -15.22
C HIS A 64 -4.66 9.57 -15.14
N GLY A 65 -3.45 9.96 -14.73
CA GLY A 65 -3.05 11.36 -14.60
C GLY A 65 -2.29 11.65 -13.30
N ASP A 66 -2.06 12.94 -13.06
CA ASP A 66 -1.38 13.43 -11.86
C ASP A 66 -2.18 13.11 -10.59
N THR A 67 -1.52 12.43 -9.65
CA THR A 67 -2.15 11.95 -8.41
C THR A 67 -2.79 13.07 -7.60
N LEU A 68 -2.10 14.20 -7.41
CA LEU A 68 -2.60 15.29 -6.59
C LEU A 68 -3.77 16.01 -7.27
N LYS A 69 -3.71 16.20 -8.59
CA LYS A 69 -4.80 16.80 -9.35
C LYS A 69 -6.07 15.95 -9.31
N ILE A 70 -5.93 14.63 -9.48
CA ILE A 70 -7.06 13.70 -9.38
C ILE A 70 -7.67 13.74 -7.97
N LEU A 71 -6.83 13.74 -6.92
CA LEU A 71 -7.31 13.88 -5.54
C LEU A 71 -7.98 15.24 -5.28
N GLN A 72 -7.55 16.31 -5.96
CA GLN A 72 -8.21 17.62 -5.89
C GLN A 72 -9.59 17.59 -6.53
N ASP A 73 -9.72 16.92 -7.68
CA ASP A 73 -11.00 16.77 -8.38
C ASP A 73 -11.99 15.90 -7.58
N ILE A 74 -11.52 14.82 -6.95
CA ILE A 74 -12.33 13.94 -6.08
C ILE A 74 -12.65 14.63 -4.74
N ASN A 75 -11.70 15.38 -4.19
CA ASN A 75 -11.77 16.10 -2.93
C ASN A 75 -12.24 15.24 -1.72
N PRO A 76 -11.51 14.16 -1.37
CA PRO A 76 -11.92 13.27 -0.29
C PRO A 76 -11.82 13.94 1.09
N SER A 77 -12.56 13.40 2.06
CA SER A 77 -12.46 13.86 3.47
C SER A 77 -11.20 13.33 4.15
N ILE A 78 -10.80 12.11 3.83
CA ILE A 78 -9.60 11.38 4.29
C ILE A 78 -9.21 10.38 3.21
N VAL A 79 -7.91 10.11 3.09
CA VAL A 79 -7.37 9.11 2.16
C VAL A 79 -6.76 7.95 2.95
N TYR A 80 -7.27 6.75 2.76
CA TYR A 80 -6.71 5.52 3.30
C TYR A 80 -5.71 4.96 2.29
N ILE A 81 -4.46 4.76 2.70
CA ILE A 81 -3.39 4.27 1.81
C ILE A 81 -2.71 3.07 2.48
N PRO A 82 -2.50 1.96 1.76
CA PRO A 82 -1.66 0.87 2.26
C PRO A 82 -0.24 1.34 2.63
N GLY A 83 0.28 0.82 3.74
CA GLY A 83 1.66 1.07 4.16
C GLY A 83 2.67 0.45 3.19
N THR A 84 3.85 1.07 3.07
CA THR A 84 4.91 0.59 2.17
C THR A 84 6.28 1.01 2.68
N ASN A 85 7.29 0.19 2.36
CA ASN A 85 8.70 0.49 2.59
C ASN A 85 9.40 1.00 1.31
N ASN A 86 8.66 1.16 0.21
CA ASN A 86 9.19 1.63 -1.06
C ASN A 86 9.43 3.15 -1.01
N PRO A 87 10.68 3.63 -1.16
CA PRO A 87 10.99 5.05 -1.04
C PRO A 87 10.22 5.95 -2.00
N LEU A 88 9.98 5.48 -3.24
CA LEU A 88 9.24 6.28 -4.23
C LEU A 88 7.78 6.46 -3.82
N LEU A 89 7.14 5.41 -3.31
CA LEU A 89 5.78 5.49 -2.81
C LEU A 89 5.69 6.32 -1.53
N ILE A 90 6.67 6.22 -0.64
CA ILE A 90 6.75 7.06 0.57
C ILE A 90 6.77 8.54 0.18
N GLU A 91 7.58 8.92 -0.82
CA GLU A 91 7.60 10.30 -1.33
C GLU A 91 6.25 10.75 -1.90
N VAL A 92 5.58 9.89 -2.68
CA VAL A 92 4.23 10.17 -3.21
C VAL A 92 3.23 10.36 -2.07
N ILE A 93 3.24 9.45 -1.08
CA ILE A 93 2.37 9.51 0.10
C ILE A 93 2.63 10.81 0.88
N ASP A 94 3.88 11.19 1.08
CA ASP A 94 4.23 12.41 1.81
C ASP A 94 3.78 13.67 1.05
N SER A 95 3.81 13.65 -0.28
CA SER A 95 3.21 14.72 -1.10
C SER A 95 1.70 14.84 -0.91
N ILE A 96 0.98 13.71 -0.74
CA ILE A 96 -0.46 13.69 -0.49
C ILE A 96 -0.78 14.21 0.91
N LYS A 97 -0.01 13.79 1.93
CA LYS A 97 -0.15 14.24 3.32
C LYS A 97 -0.04 15.75 3.49
N ALA A 98 0.65 16.45 2.59
CA ALA A 98 0.75 17.90 2.61
C ALA A 98 -0.60 18.61 2.39
N PHE A 99 -1.57 17.93 1.75
CA PHE A 99 -2.86 18.51 1.37
C PHE A 99 -4.07 17.79 1.97
N TYR A 100 -3.93 16.51 2.33
CA TYR A 100 -5.02 15.67 2.81
C TYR A 100 -4.67 14.98 4.13
N THR A 101 -5.70 14.72 4.95
CA THR A 101 -5.58 13.74 6.02
C THR A 101 -5.39 12.36 5.40
N VAL A 102 -4.31 11.67 5.78
CA VAL A 102 -3.98 10.34 5.30
C VAL A 102 -3.93 9.37 6.47
N GLU A 103 -4.60 8.23 6.33
CA GLU A 103 -4.48 7.09 7.22
C GLU A 103 -3.66 6.00 6.53
N LEU A 104 -2.46 5.74 7.04
CA LEU A 104 -1.62 4.64 6.56
C LEU A 104 -2.01 3.36 7.26
N VAL A 105 -2.32 2.34 6.48
CA VAL A 105 -2.76 1.03 6.98
C VAL A 105 -1.69 -0.01 6.67
N GLU A 106 -0.96 -0.39 7.71
CA GLU A 106 0.08 -1.42 7.61
C GLU A 106 -0.51 -2.79 7.29
N ASP A 107 0.22 -3.55 6.47
CA ASP A 107 -0.09 -4.93 6.18
C ASP A 107 0.29 -5.84 7.37
N GLU A 108 -0.23 -7.07 7.37
CA GLU A 108 0.18 -8.07 8.35
C GLU A 108 1.59 -8.59 8.02
N PRO A 109 2.61 -8.37 8.89
CA PRO A 109 3.94 -8.85 8.62
C PRO A 109 4.02 -10.37 8.79
N PHE A 110 4.78 -11.04 7.93
CA PHE A 110 5.02 -12.49 8.02
C PHE A 110 5.58 -12.93 9.38
N VAL A 111 6.48 -12.11 9.97
CA VAL A 111 7.01 -12.32 11.32
C VAL A 111 7.17 -10.98 12.02
N LYS A 112 6.76 -10.93 13.29
CA LYS A 112 7.04 -9.80 14.18
C LYS A 112 8.32 -10.10 14.98
N LEU A 113 9.38 -9.35 14.71
CA LEU A 113 10.64 -9.45 15.45
C LEU A 113 10.79 -8.28 16.41
N ASN A 114 11.44 -8.53 17.56
CA ASN A 114 11.82 -7.44 18.46
C ASN A 114 12.94 -6.61 17.81
N LYS A 115 12.71 -5.29 17.67
CA LYS A 115 13.56 -4.31 16.94
C LYS A 115 14.94 -4.07 17.57
N THR A 116 15.29 -4.73 18.67
CA THR A 116 16.54 -4.47 19.43
C THR A 116 17.82 -4.88 18.70
N MET A 117 17.74 -5.58 17.56
CA MET A 117 18.91 -6.06 16.83
C MET A 117 18.90 -5.66 15.35
N ASP A 118 20.00 -5.06 14.90
CA ASP A 118 20.27 -4.79 13.48
C ASP A 118 20.74 -6.07 12.78
N TYR A 119 19.88 -6.64 11.92
CA TYR A 119 20.16 -7.85 11.18
C TYR A 119 20.82 -7.55 9.82
N ARG A 120 22.15 -7.43 9.80
CA ARG A 120 22.91 -7.12 8.57
C ARG A 120 23.02 -8.28 7.58
N ARG A 121 22.77 -9.52 8.03
CA ARG A 121 22.86 -10.72 7.20
C ARG A 121 21.58 -11.53 7.32
N PHE A 122 21.12 -12.08 6.19
CA PHE A 122 19.91 -12.90 6.15
C PHE A 122 19.93 -14.05 7.16
N PHE A 123 21.05 -14.77 7.33
CA PHE A 123 21.14 -15.87 8.30
C PHE A 123 20.94 -15.41 9.75
N GLN A 124 21.40 -14.21 10.10
CA GLN A 124 21.18 -13.64 11.44
C GLN A 124 19.69 -13.33 11.64
N TYR A 125 19.05 -12.67 10.67
CA TYR A 125 17.61 -12.46 10.67
C TYR A 125 16.84 -13.79 10.80
N TRP A 126 17.15 -14.75 9.93
CA TRP A 126 16.41 -16.00 9.81
C TRP A 126 16.52 -16.88 11.05
N ASN A 127 17.67 -16.90 11.74
CA ASN A 127 17.81 -17.65 12.99
C ASN A 127 16.88 -17.18 14.10
N HIS A 128 16.47 -15.91 14.08
CA HIS A 128 15.48 -15.38 14.99
C HIS A 128 14.07 -15.59 14.46
N ALA A 129 13.83 -15.22 13.20
CA ALA A 129 12.50 -15.31 12.56
C ALA A 129 11.95 -16.75 12.52
N LYS A 130 12.79 -17.73 12.20
CA LYS A 130 12.36 -19.15 12.06
C LYS A 130 11.73 -19.74 13.32
N LYS A 131 12.00 -19.15 14.49
CA LYS A 131 11.45 -19.62 15.78
C LYS A 131 9.94 -19.42 15.86
N THR A 132 9.41 -18.45 15.12
CA THR A 132 7.99 -18.09 15.18
C THR A 132 7.31 -18.07 13.80
N ALA A 133 8.07 -18.05 12.71
CA ALA A 133 7.57 -17.99 11.32
C ALA A 133 6.56 -19.08 10.91
N PHE A 134 6.60 -20.24 11.57
CA PHE A 134 5.69 -21.36 11.28
C PHE A 134 4.65 -21.60 12.38
N LEU A 135 4.62 -20.73 13.38
CA LEU A 135 3.56 -20.73 14.38
C LEU A 135 2.37 -19.93 13.84
N TYR A 136 1.16 -20.29 14.27
CA TYR A 136 -0.04 -19.50 13.96
C TYR A 136 0.18 -18.05 14.43
N ASN A 137 -0.24 -17.06 13.63
CA ASN A 137 -0.04 -15.63 13.87
C ASN A 137 1.43 -15.22 14.17
N GLY A 138 2.41 -15.98 13.68
CA GLY A 138 3.82 -15.67 13.92
C GLY A 138 4.23 -15.82 15.39
N GLY A 139 3.56 -16.70 16.14
CA GLY A 139 3.94 -17.11 17.50
C GLY A 139 3.49 -16.16 18.62
N LEU A 140 2.46 -15.35 18.37
CA LEU A 140 1.75 -14.63 19.43
C LEU A 140 0.69 -15.56 20.04
N ASP A 141 0.67 -15.67 21.37
CA ASP A 141 -0.52 -16.13 22.09
C ASP A 141 -1.59 -15.02 21.92
N ASP A 142 -2.84 -15.40 21.66
CA ASP A 142 -3.98 -14.49 21.43
C ASP A 142 -4.14 -13.40 22.50
#